data_AF-A0A8E6IFR4-F1
#
_entry.id   AF-A0A8E6IFR4-F1
#
_cell.length_a   1.000
_cell.length_b   1.000
_cell.length_c   1.000
_cell.angle_alpha   90.00
_cell.angle_beta   90.00
_cell.angle_gamma   90.00
#
_symmetry.space_group_name_H-M   'P 1'
#
loop_
_entity.id
_entity.type
_entity.pdbx_description
1 polymer ?
#
loop_
_entity_poly.entity_id
_entity_poly.type
_entity_poly.pdbx_seq_one_letter_code
_entity_poly.pdbx_strand_id
1 'polypeptide(L)' 'MSQPEKPEVTWYGWDGDRLVTAQTEQSRIQTIYEPGGFMPLVRVETGTEALATTRPQAHRRPHVQSSVMTLTSR' A
#
# COMPACT_ATOMS: atom_id res chain seq x y z
N MET A 1 -3.82 25.92 -21.48
CA MET A 1 -4.25 24.77 -20.65
C MET A 1 -3.03 23.90 -20.41
N SER A 2 -2.66 23.67 -19.15
CA SER A 2 -1.50 22.87 -18.75
C SER A 2 -1.82 21.37 -18.84
N GLN A 3 -0.88 20.59 -19.38
CA GLN A 3 -0.95 19.13 -19.38
C GLN A 3 -0.94 18.64 -17.92
N PRO A 4 -1.75 17.62 -17.53
CA PRO A 4 -1.59 16.99 -16.22
C PRO A 4 -0.16 16.43 -16.10
N GLU A 5 0.52 16.70 -14.99
CA GLU A 5 1.82 16.10 -14.74
C GLU A 5 1.71 14.58 -14.73
N LYS A 6 2.66 13.92 -15.38
CA LYS A 6 2.76 12.47 -15.35
C LYS A 6 3.15 12.05 -13.93
N PRO A 7 2.48 11.07 -13.32
CA PRO A 7 2.89 10.59 -12.01
C PRO A 7 4.31 10.04 -12.09
N GLU A 8 5.18 10.57 -11.23
CA GLU A 8 6.50 10.00 -10.99
C GLU A 8 6.33 8.68 -10.23
N VAL A 9 6.96 7.61 -10.73
CA VAL A 9 6.86 6.27 -10.14
C VAL A 9 8.25 5.79 -9.77
N THR A 10 8.45 5.51 -8.50
CA THR A 10 9.67 4.91 -7.96
C THR A 10 9.36 3.51 -7.44
N TRP A 11 10.13 2.52 -7.86
CA TRP A 11 10.00 1.14 -7.39
C TRP A 11 10.99 0.90 -6.24
N TYR A 12 10.51 0.24 -5.19
CA TYR A 12 11.31 -0.17 -4.04
C TYR A 12 11.19 -1.67 -3.82
N GLY A 13 12.28 -2.29 -3.39
CA GLY A 13 12.37 -3.71 -3.09
C GLY A 13 13.18 -4.50 -4.13
N TRP A 14 13.70 -5.63 -3.68
CA TRP A 14 14.53 -6.56 -4.45
C TRP A 14 13.83 -7.91 -4.61
N ASP A 15 14.40 -8.78 -5.46
CA ASP A 15 13.91 -10.15 -5.63
C ASP A 15 13.99 -10.91 -4.30
N GLY A 16 12.88 -11.52 -3.90
CA GLY A 16 12.75 -12.24 -2.63
C GLY A 16 12.29 -11.40 -1.44
N ASP A 17 12.27 -10.06 -1.55
CA ASP A 17 11.74 -9.20 -0.48
C ASP A 17 10.25 -9.49 -0.24
N ARG A 18 9.81 -9.35 1.01
CA ARG A 18 8.42 -9.59 1.41
C ARG A 18 7.67 -8.28 1.54
N LEU A 19 6.65 -8.10 0.70
CA LEU A 19 5.69 -7.01 0.80
C LEU A 19 4.49 -7.44 1.65
N VAL A 20 4.26 -6.72 2.75
CA VAL A 20 3.05 -6.85 3.57
C VAL A 20 2.15 -5.65 3.31
N THR A 21 0.88 -5.89 2.99
CA THR A 21 -0.14 -4.86 2.89
C THR A 21 -1.20 -5.08 3.96
N ALA A 22 -1.50 -4.05 4.75
CA ALA A 22 -2.67 -4.00 5.63
C ALA A 22 -3.56 -2.83 5.17
N GLN A 23 -4.84 -3.10 4.97
CA GLN A 23 -5.79 -2.14 4.42
C GLN A 23 -7.07 -2.07 5.24
N THR A 24 -7.53 -0.85 5.48
CA THR A 24 -8.83 -0.50 6.05
C THR A 24 -9.67 0.25 5.01
N GLU A 25 -10.88 0.69 5.37
CA GLU A 25 -11.65 1.57 4.51
C GLU A 25 -10.96 2.95 4.32
N GLN A 26 -10.26 3.44 5.34
CA GLN A 26 -9.69 4.78 5.38
C GLN A 26 -8.20 4.86 5.07
N SER A 27 -7.47 3.74 5.10
CA SER A 27 -6.02 3.75 4.91
C SER A 27 -5.44 2.45 4.40
N ARG A 28 -4.25 2.55 3.82
CA ARG A 28 -3.40 1.42 3.44
C ARG A 28 -2.00 1.62 4.02
N ILE A 29 -1.46 0.55 4.61
CA ILE A 29 -0.07 0.47 5.04
C ILE A 29 0.62 -0.60 4.20
N GLN A 30 1.76 -0.27 3.63
CA GLN A 30 2.63 -1.19 2.93
C GLN A 30 4.00 -1.20 3.58
N THR A 31 4.51 -2.40 3.86
CA THR A 31 5.80 -2.60 4.51
C THR A 31 6.63 -3.60 3.73
N ILE A 32 7.89 -3.24 3.44
CA ILE A 32 8.87 -4.13 2.80
C ILE A 32 9.81 -4.67 3.88
N TYR A 33 10.05 -5.98 3.83
CA TYR A 33 11.03 -6.69 4.65
C TYR A 33 11.99 -7.44 3.74
N GLU A 34 13.23 -7.61 4.19
CA GLU A 34 14.18 -8.56 3.59
C GLU A 34 13.67 -10.00 3.70
N PRO A 35 14.17 -10.94 2.87
CA PRO A 35 13.90 -12.36 3.01
C PRO A 35 14.30 -12.86 4.40
N GLY A 36 13.34 -13.40 5.17
CA GLY A 36 13.58 -13.91 6.53
C GLY A 36 13.79 -12.83 7.61
N GLY A 37 13.85 -11.55 7.23
CA GLY A 37 13.97 -10.43 8.15
C GLY A 37 12.66 -10.09 8.86
N PHE A 38 12.77 -9.56 10.09
CA PHE A 38 11.63 -9.05 10.85
C PHE A 38 11.64 -7.53 11.01
N MET A 39 12.77 -6.87 10.72
CA MET A 39 12.90 -5.42 10.78
C MET A 39 12.44 -4.82 9.44
N PRO A 40 11.55 -3.80 9.45
CA PRO A 40 11.06 -3.21 8.21
C PRO A 40 12.15 -2.36 7.55
N LEU A 41 12.31 -2.52 6.23
CA LEU A 41 13.18 -1.66 5.42
C LEU A 41 12.48 -0.35 5.04
N VAL A 42 11.22 -0.48 4.61
CA VAL A 42 10.40 0.64 4.14
C VAL A 42 8.99 0.47 4.68
N ARG A 43 8.38 1.55 5.15
CA ARG A 43 6.98 1.61 5.55
C ARG A 43 6.34 2.83 4.91
N VAL A 44 5.28 2.60 4.14
CA VAL A 44 4.49 3.65 3.49
C VAL A 44 3.06 3.57 4.02
N GLU A 45 2.55 4.70 4.47
CA GLU A 45 1.15 4.86 4.87
C GLU A 45 0.46 5.84 3.93
N THR A 46 -0.69 5.45 3.41
CA THR A 46 -1.48 6.30 2.51
C THR A 46 -2.92 6.32 3.00
N GLY A 47 -3.47 7.53 3.17
CA GLY A 47 -4.89 7.73 3.45
C GLY A 47 -5.72 7.53 2.18
N THR A 48 -6.89 6.90 2.30
CA THR A 48 -7.81 6.60 1.19
C THR A 48 -8.64 7.82 0.75
N GLU A 49 -8.36 9.03 1.26
CA GLU A 49 -9.05 10.27 0.83
C GLU A 49 -8.82 10.63 -0.66
N ALA A 50 -7.95 9.90 -1.37
CA ALA A 50 -7.79 9.97 -2.83
C ALA A 50 -8.80 9.12 -3.64
N LEU A 51 -9.74 8.40 -3.00
CA LEU A 51 -10.77 7.57 -3.66
C LEU A 51 -12.21 7.95 -3.29
N ALA A 52 -12.40 8.95 -2.43
CA ALA A 52 -13.70 9.32 -1.89
C ALA A 52 -14.46 10.30 -2.81
N THR A 53 -14.85 9.85 -4.00
CA THR A 53 -16.15 10.30 -4.53
C THR A 53 -17.13 9.14 -4.45
N THR A 54 -18.21 9.37 -3.71
CA THR A 54 -19.44 8.58 -3.74
C THR A 54 -19.44 7.26 -2.96
N ARG A 55 -19.68 7.34 -1.64
CA ARG A 55 -20.67 6.48 -0.92
C ARG A 55 -20.87 6.94 0.53
N PRO A 56 -22.11 7.12 1.02
CA PRO A 56 -22.36 7.37 2.44
C PRO A 56 -22.01 6.13 3.28
N GLN A 57 -21.07 6.28 4.22
CA GLN A 57 -20.62 5.25 5.16
C GLN A 57 -21.70 4.95 6.19
N ALA A 58 -22.50 3.91 5.94
CA ALA A 58 -23.25 3.26 7.01
C ALA A 58 -22.26 2.51 7.91
N HIS A 59 -22.49 2.52 9.24
CA HIS A 59 -21.74 1.80 10.27
C HIS A 59 -21.48 0.32 9.90
N ARG A 60 -20.41 0.06 9.15
CA ARG A 60 -19.87 -1.29 8.95
C ARG A 60 -18.72 -1.46 9.93
N ARG A 61 -18.62 -2.65 10.54
CA ARG A 61 -17.48 -2.99 11.40
C ARG A 61 -16.20 -2.73 10.61
N PRO A 62 -15.17 -2.08 11.20
CA PRO A 62 -13.91 -1.89 10.52
C PRO A 62 -13.35 -3.25 10.12
N HIS A 63 -13.27 -3.51 8.82
CA HIS A 63 -12.69 -4.73 8.28
C HIS A 63 -11.25 -4.43 7.87
N VAL A 64 -10.30 -5.18 8.42
CA VAL A 64 -8.90 -5.11 8.03
C VAL A 64 -8.61 -6.25 7.06
N GLN A 65 -8.20 -5.93 5.85
CA GLN A 65 -7.71 -6.90 4.88
C GLN A 65 -6.18 -6.89 4.90
N SER A 66 -5.58 -8.07 5.06
CA SER A 66 -4.13 -8.24 5.05
C SER A 66 -3.70 -9.20 3.95
N SER A 67 -2.59 -8.90 3.29
CA SER A 67 -1.97 -9.78 2.30
C SER A 67 -0.46 -9.69 2.40
N VAL A 68 0.20 -10.80 2.10
CA VAL A 68 1.65 -10.93 2.08
C VAL A 68 2.04 -11.52 0.72
N MET A 69 3.02 -10.90 0.07
CA MET A 69 3.52 -11.32 -1.23
C MET A 69 5.05 -11.28 -1.24
N THR A 70 5.65 -12.11 -2.06
CA THR A 70 7.08 -12.04 -2.39
C THR A 70 7.25 -11.19 -3.63
N LEU A 71 8.13 -10.19 -3.56
CA LEU A 71 8.51 -9.37 -4.70
C LEU A 71 9.45 -10.18 -5.58
N THR A 72 9.20 -10.15 -6.89
CA THR A 72 10.09 -10.75 -7.88
C THR A 72 10.50 -9.69 -8.89
N SER A 73 11.73 -9.80 -9.41
CA SER A 73 12.10 -8.99 -10.57
C SER A 73 11.12 -9.25 -11.72
N ARG A 74 10.74 -8.19 -12.44
CA ARG A 74 9.90 -8.28 -13.64
C ARG A 74 10.70 -8.76 -14.85
#